data_AF-B1ZPI9-F1
#
_entry.id   AF-B1ZPI9-F1
#
_cell.length_a   1.000
_cell.length_b   1.000
_cell.length_c   1.000
_cell.angle_alpha   90.00
_cell.angle_beta   90.00
_cell.angle_gamma   90.00
#
_symmetry.space_group_name_H-M   'P 1'
#
loop_
_entity.id
_entity.type
_entity.pdbx_description
1 polymer ?
#
loop_
_entity_poly.entity_id
_entity_poly.type
_entity_poly.pdbx_seq_one_letter_code
_entity_poly.pdbx_strand_id
1 'polypeptide(L)'
;MPPQNRPPAGTDSEHEEFSLPLFVLTVLATLAGLLAGLRLFAPQVWAQQFLAPVSHGIVAFLVISLINCFMEYFFHRYVLHLPAVPFLRRLYKQHTLHHALTRIARRKGRDGRGILFIENKFPIVEPEQGEASFFPWYSLAVFALILTPLLALLQWLLPAFPWFLAGFAAIAVSLTLYELLHAINHWPFEQWEPLIQHPRWGRFWQPAYGFHLRHHAVTDCNESISGFFGLPVADWVFGTCVVPQTVYAEGEEWSEEKFRSPHPRWIIRRLDAWAERVVQRRRASKAVAAPRPLEPAIEVSVAPEPRVYTRWEEAANWITHGIGLVLSVAGLTLLIVFSSLRGDAWHVVSFTVFGLTLLALYAVSTIYHLQRSERAKYVFRKLDHAAIFLLIAGTYTPFLLTSLRGPWGWTLFGVIWGLCGAGAVFQLFFGERYRLTSTVAYLFVGWLIVVALEPLTASVPHGGLWLLLAGGLCYTFGVVFYHWHRLRFHHAVWHAFVVGGSTCHVLAVLLFLLPSHA
;
A
#
# COMPACT_ATOMS: atom_id res chain seq x y z
N MET A 1 -3.07 32.51 46.13
CA MET A 1 -3.42 31.69 44.95
C MET A 1 -3.88 32.63 43.85
N PRO A 2 -3.19 32.73 42.70
CA PRO A 2 -3.72 33.46 41.57
C PRO A 2 -4.84 32.65 40.90
N PRO A 3 -5.85 33.30 40.30
CA PRO A 3 -7.01 32.62 39.74
C PRO A 3 -6.64 31.85 38.46
N GLN A 4 -7.17 30.63 38.35
CA GLN A 4 -7.07 29.79 37.15
C GLN A 4 -7.83 30.46 36.00
N ASN A 5 -7.10 30.81 34.93
CA ASN A 5 -7.69 31.12 33.63
C ASN A 5 -8.47 29.89 33.12
N ARG A 6 -9.81 29.95 33.17
CA ARG A 6 -10.65 29.09 32.32
C ARG A 6 -10.58 29.64 30.90
N PRO A 7 -10.28 28.83 29.87
CA PRO A 7 -10.45 29.27 28.50
C PRO A 7 -11.94 29.56 28.21
N PRO A 8 -12.24 30.50 27.30
CA PRO A 8 -13.62 30.82 26.95
C PRO A 8 -14.29 29.61 26.30
N ALA A 9 -15.59 29.44 26.57
CA ALA A 9 -16.44 28.45 25.92
C ALA A 9 -16.37 28.66 24.41
N GLY A 10 -15.64 27.76 23.73
CA GLY A 10 -15.59 27.70 22.28
C GLY A 10 -16.93 27.21 21.76
N THR A 11 -17.52 28.00 20.87
CA THR A 11 -18.50 27.66 19.84
C THR A 11 -18.91 26.19 19.80
N ASP A 12 -20.21 25.93 19.99
CA ASP A 12 -20.87 24.69 19.60
C ASP A 12 -20.48 24.37 18.14
N SER A 13 -19.47 23.52 17.96
CA SER A 13 -19.32 22.81 16.70
C SER A 13 -20.51 21.87 16.65
N GLU A 14 -21.49 22.18 15.80
CA GLU A 14 -22.50 21.21 15.38
C GLU A 14 -21.76 19.98 14.86
N HIS A 15 -21.59 18.98 15.73
CA HIS A 15 -21.02 17.71 15.37
C HIS A 15 -22.08 16.98 14.55
N GLU A 16 -21.78 16.68 13.28
CA GLU A 16 -22.68 15.90 12.43
C GLU A 16 -22.85 14.50 13.02
N GLU A 17 -24.00 14.25 13.67
CA GLU A 17 -24.40 12.91 14.09
C GLU A 17 -24.48 11.97 12.88
N PHE A 18 -24.12 10.70 13.07
CA PHE A 18 -24.16 9.70 12.01
C PHE A 18 -25.58 9.55 11.46
N SER A 19 -25.74 9.94 10.20
CA SER A 19 -26.99 9.79 9.47
C SER A 19 -26.91 8.56 8.58
N LEU A 20 -27.60 7.48 8.98
CA LEU A 20 -27.73 6.26 8.16
C LEU A 20 -28.28 6.58 6.74
N PRO A 21 -29.28 7.45 6.56
CA PRO A 21 -29.72 7.87 5.23
C PRO A 21 -28.61 8.54 4.41
N LEU A 22 -27.83 9.44 5.01
CA LEU A 22 -26.73 10.12 4.34
C LEU A 22 -25.63 9.12 3.95
N PHE A 23 -25.27 8.21 4.85
CA PHE A 23 -24.29 7.15 4.59
C PHE A 23 -24.72 6.27 3.41
N VAL A 24 -25.97 5.79 3.41
CA VAL A 24 -26.52 4.99 2.30
C VAL A 24 -26.49 5.79 0.99
N LEU A 25 -26.90 7.06 1.02
CA LEU A 25 -26.85 7.92 -0.16
C LEU A 25 -25.42 8.09 -0.68
N THR A 26 -24.44 8.31 0.19
CA THR A 26 -23.02 8.42 -0.17
C THR A 26 -22.50 7.14 -0.81
N VAL A 27 -22.82 5.96 -0.24
CA VAL A 27 -22.42 4.67 -0.80
C VAL A 27 -23.02 4.47 -2.19
N LEU A 28 -24.32 4.72 -2.35
CA LEU A 28 -25.02 4.58 -3.63
C LEU A 28 -24.49 5.56 -4.69
N ALA A 29 -24.29 6.83 -4.34
CA ALA A 29 -23.74 7.84 -5.23
C ALA A 29 -22.31 7.48 -5.68
N THR A 30 -21.49 6.97 -4.75
CA THR A 30 -20.12 6.55 -5.07
C THR A 30 -20.11 5.33 -5.98
N LEU A 31 -20.95 4.31 -5.72
CA LEU A 31 -21.10 3.16 -6.59
C LEU A 31 -21.56 3.57 -7.99
N ALA A 32 -22.54 4.46 -8.09
CA ALA A 32 -23.01 4.99 -9.37
C ALA A 32 -21.88 5.71 -10.12
N GLY A 33 -21.08 6.52 -9.43
CA GLY A 33 -19.91 7.18 -10.01
C GLY A 33 -18.83 6.21 -10.51
N LEU A 34 -18.51 5.18 -9.73
CA LEU A 34 -17.55 4.14 -10.11
C LEU A 34 -18.02 3.35 -11.34
N LEU A 35 -19.29 2.97 -11.37
CA LEU A 35 -19.92 2.27 -12.49
C LEU A 35 -20.02 3.15 -13.75
N ALA A 36 -20.34 4.44 -13.59
CA ALA A 36 -20.31 5.41 -14.68
C ALA A 36 -18.88 5.59 -15.23
N GLY A 37 -17.87 5.63 -14.36
CA GLY A 37 -16.47 5.64 -14.74
C GLY A 37 -16.09 4.40 -15.55
N LEU A 38 -16.47 3.21 -15.09
CA LEU A 38 -16.23 1.96 -15.84
C LEU A 38 -16.89 2.00 -17.22
N ARG A 39 -18.13 2.47 -17.30
CA ARG A 39 -18.86 2.62 -18.58
C ARG A 39 -18.16 3.61 -19.51
N LEU A 40 -17.67 4.72 -18.99
CA LEU A 40 -17.04 5.78 -19.78
C LEU A 40 -15.66 5.38 -20.29
N PHE A 41 -14.82 4.80 -19.42
CA PHE A 41 -13.42 4.51 -19.74
C PHE A 41 -13.20 3.10 -20.30
N ALA A 42 -14.10 2.15 -20.05
CA ALA A 42 -14.00 0.77 -20.50
C ALA A 42 -15.38 0.20 -20.93
N PRO A 43 -16.02 0.76 -21.98
CA PRO A 43 -17.38 0.39 -22.38
C PRO A 43 -17.56 -1.09 -22.75
N GLN A 44 -16.50 -1.73 -23.27
CA GLN A 44 -16.50 -3.16 -23.58
C GLN A 44 -16.52 -4.01 -22.31
N VAL A 45 -15.68 -3.67 -21.31
CA VAL A 45 -15.64 -4.34 -20.02
C VAL A 45 -16.95 -4.13 -19.26
N TRP A 46 -17.50 -2.92 -19.33
CA TRP A 46 -18.83 -2.60 -18.81
C TRP A 46 -19.90 -3.54 -19.36
N ALA A 47 -19.97 -3.71 -20.68
CA ALA A 47 -20.95 -4.61 -21.29
C ALA A 47 -20.77 -6.07 -20.81
N GLN A 48 -19.52 -6.55 -20.70
CA GLN A 48 -19.22 -7.89 -20.21
C GLN A 48 -19.71 -8.14 -18.78
N GLN A 49 -19.79 -7.12 -17.92
CA GLN A 49 -20.29 -7.28 -16.54
C GLN A 49 -21.73 -7.80 -16.50
N PHE A 50 -22.54 -7.47 -17.50
CA PHE A 50 -23.96 -7.83 -17.57
C PHE A 50 -24.23 -9.05 -18.46
N LEU A 51 -23.24 -9.49 -19.23
CA LEU A 51 -23.32 -10.71 -20.04
C LEU A 51 -22.91 -11.96 -19.23
N ALA A 52 -22.19 -11.77 -18.12
CA ALA A 52 -21.76 -12.87 -17.28
C ALA A 52 -22.95 -13.57 -16.60
N PRO A 53 -22.94 -14.92 -16.49
CA PRO A 53 -23.96 -15.64 -15.72
C PRO A 53 -24.00 -15.18 -14.26
N VAL A 54 -25.18 -15.17 -13.65
CA VAL A 54 -25.35 -14.80 -12.23
C VAL A 54 -24.45 -15.63 -11.30
N SER A 55 -24.24 -16.91 -11.61
CA SER A 55 -23.33 -17.78 -10.85
C SER A 55 -21.89 -17.27 -10.83
N HIS A 56 -21.40 -16.69 -11.93
CA HIS A 56 -20.07 -16.09 -12.00
C HIS A 56 -20.03 -14.81 -11.18
N GLY A 57 -21.11 -14.02 -11.19
CA GLY A 57 -21.27 -12.86 -10.31
C GLY A 57 -21.18 -13.22 -8.83
N ILE A 58 -21.87 -14.28 -8.40
CA ILE A 58 -21.84 -14.77 -7.02
C ILE A 58 -20.43 -15.22 -6.64
N VAL A 59 -19.78 -16.03 -7.47
CA VAL A 59 -18.41 -16.51 -7.19
C VAL A 59 -17.43 -15.34 -7.13
N ALA A 60 -17.48 -14.40 -8.08
CA ALA A 60 -16.63 -13.22 -8.08
C ALA A 60 -16.84 -12.38 -6.80
N PHE A 61 -18.10 -12.18 -6.39
CA PHE A 61 -18.43 -11.45 -5.18
C PHE A 61 -17.84 -12.11 -3.94
N LEU A 62 -18.02 -13.43 -3.77
CA LEU A 62 -17.48 -14.17 -2.64
C LEU A 62 -15.94 -14.16 -2.63
N VAL A 63 -15.29 -14.29 -3.78
CA VAL A 63 -13.83 -14.21 -3.88
C VAL A 63 -13.33 -12.84 -3.43
N ILE A 64 -13.92 -11.75 -3.92
CA ILE A 64 -13.51 -10.40 -3.53
C ILE A 64 -13.84 -10.11 -2.06
N SER A 65 -15.01 -10.55 -1.56
CA SER A 65 -15.35 -10.43 -0.14
C SER A 65 -14.34 -11.15 0.76
N LEU A 66 -13.84 -12.31 0.34
CA LEU A 66 -12.79 -13.00 1.08
C LEU A 66 -11.48 -12.21 1.06
N ILE A 67 -11.07 -11.68 -0.09
CA ILE A 67 -9.89 -10.82 -0.19
C ILE A 67 -10.02 -9.59 0.72
N ASN A 68 -11.19 -8.94 0.74
CA ASN A 68 -11.48 -7.81 1.60
C ASN A 68 -11.34 -8.16 3.09
N CYS A 69 -11.79 -9.35 3.53
CA CYS A 69 -11.60 -9.83 4.90
C CYS A 69 -10.10 -9.90 5.28
N PHE A 70 -9.24 -10.42 4.41
CA PHE A 70 -7.79 -10.42 4.67
C PHE A 70 -7.19 -9.00 4.63
N MET A 71 -7.65 -8.15 3.70
CA MET A 71 -7.19 -6.76 3.63
C MET A 71 -7.55 -5.97 4.88
N GLU A 72 -8.78 -6.14 5.38
CA GLU A 72 -9.25 -5.55 6.64
C GLU A 72 -8.33 -5.94 7.80
N TYR A 73 -8.06 -7.25 7.97
CA TYR A 73 -7.15 -7.74 9.01
C TYR A 73 -5.80 -7.00 9.03
N PHE A 74 -5.16 -6.87 7.86
CA PHE A 74 -3.86 -6.19 7.76
C PHE A 74 -3.97 -4.68 7.95
N PHE A 75 -5.04 -4.08 7.44
CA PHE A 75 -5.30 -2.65 7.59
C PHE A 75 -5.53 -2.30 9.05
N HIS A 76 -6.36 -3.05 9.76
CA HIS A 76 -6.66 -2.82 11.16
C HIS A 76 -5.40 -2.95 12.03
N ARG A 77 -4.67 -4.07 11.90
CA ARG A 77 -3.46 -4.35 12.69
C ARG A 77 -2.31 -3.38 12.44
N TYR A 78 -2.02 -3.03 11.17
CA TYR A 78 -0.80 -2.29 10.79
C TYR A 78 -1.02 -0.85 10.30
N VAL A 79 -2.27 -0.39 10.22
CA VAL A 79 -2.60 1.00 9.92
C VAL A 79 -3.35 1.64 11.08
N LEU A 80 -4.36 0.96 11.62
CA LEU A 80 -5.23 1.51 12.65
C LEU A 80 -4.69 1.31 14.08
N HIS A 81 -4.09 0.17 14.38
CA HIS A 81 -3.52 -0.15 15.71
C HIS A 81 -2.05 0.18 15.87
N LEU A 82 -1.31 0.03 14.79
CA LEU A 82 0.11 0.34 14.77
C LEU A 82 0.36 1.28 13.58
N PRO A 83 0.92 2.48 13.76
CA PRO A 83 1.06 3.43 12.65
C PRO A 83 2.24 3.07 11.75
N ALA A 84 2.35 1.81 11.30
CA ALA A 84 3.45 1.29 10.49
C ALA A 84 3.61 2.10 9.18
N VAL A 85 2.49 2.57 8.62
CA VAL A 85 2.42 3.39 7.41
C VAL A 85 2.38 4.89 7.75
N PRO A 86 3.45 5.68 7.54
CA PRO A 86 3.55 7.05 8.06
C PRO A 86 2.51 8.05 7.53
N PHE A 87 2.06 7.90 6.27
CA PHE A 87 1.10 8.81 5.66
C PHE A 87 -0.34 8.55 6.10
N LEU A 88 -0.63 7.35 6.62
CA LEU A 88 -1.93 6.96 7.17
C LEU A 88 -2.02 7.19 8.69
N ARG A 89 -1.03 7.87 9.30
CA ARG A 89 -0.99 8.12 10.76
C ARG A 89 -2.22 8.85 11.30
N ARG A 90 -2.94 9.62 10.46
CA ARG A 90 -4.20 10.26 10.86
C ARG A 90 -5.24 9.23 11.26
N LEU A 91 -5.35 8.13 10.50
CA LEU A 91 -6.28 7.04 10.77
C LEU A 91 -5.94 6.34 12.10
N TYR A 92 -4.65 6.03 12.34
CA TYR A 92 -4.19 5.52 13.65
C TYR A 92 -4.63 6.43 14.81
N LYS A 93 -4.44 7.75 14.68
CA LYS A 93 -4.80 8.69 15.75
C LYS A 93 -6.32 8.71 16.00
N GLN A 94 -7.11 8.78 14.94
CA GLN A 94 -8.58 8.76 15.03
C GLN A 94 -9.04 7.46 15.68
N HIS A 95 -8.52 6.32 15.20
CA HIS A 95 -8.85 5.02 15.73
C HIS A 95 -8.41 4.82 17.20
N THR A 96 -7.24 5.35 17.62
CA THR A 96 -6.81 5.26 19.02
C THR A 96 -7.72 6.04 19.97
N LEU A 97 -8.26 7.18 19.55
CA LEU A 97 -9.24 7.94 20.36
C LEU A 97 -10.50 7.10 20.59
N HIS A 98 -10.90 6.35 19.57
CA HIS A 98 -12.03 5.44 19.61
C HIS A 98 -11.80 4.20 20.51
N HIS A 99 -10.56 3.69 20.61
CA HIS A 99 -10.19 2.58 21.54
C HIS A 99 -10.12 2.99 23.02
N ALA A 100 -10.17 4.28 23.33
CA ALA A 100 -10.17 4.75 24.72
C ALA A 100 -11.51 4.53 25.45
N LEU A 101 -12.53 4.01 24.75
CA LEU A 101 -13.87 3.72 25.28
C LEU A 101 -13.88 2.55 26.26
N THR A 102 -13.16 1.45 25.99
CA THR A 102 -12.99 0.34 26.93
C THR A 102 -11.54 0.31 27.39
N ARG A 103 -11.26 0.78 28.61
CA ARG A 103 -9.90 0.88 29.17
C ARG A 103 -9.77 0.16 30.50
N ILE A 104 -8.57 -0.31 30.79
CA ILE A 104 -8.24 -0.86 32.11
C ILE A 104 -7.91 0.32 33.03
N ALA A 105 -8.74 0.54 34.04
CA ALA A 105 -8.54 1.56 35.05
C ALA A 105 -8.05 0.95 36.37
N ARG A 106 -7.33 1.74 37.18
CA ARG A 106 -6.83 1.30 38.49
C ARG A 106 -7.58 2.02 39.59
N ARG A 107 -8.33 1.28 40.41
CA ARG A 107 -8.94 1.83 41.63
C ARG A 107 -7.92 1.69 42.76
N LYS A 108 -7.53 2.80 43.39
CA LYS A 108 -6.63 2.76 44.56
C LYS A 108 -7.36 2.10 45.73
N GLY A 109 -6.87 0.93 46.17
CA GLY A 109 -7.28 0.29 47.42
C GLY A 109 -6.63 0.97 48.64
N ARG A 110 -7.22 0.78 49.83
CA ARG A 110 -6.71 1.29 51.12
C ARG A 110 -5.32 0.75 51.49
N ASP A 111 -4.87 -0.31 50.82
CA ASP A 111 -3.61 -1.04 51.00
C ASP A 111 -2.50 -0.61 50.00
N GLY A 112 -2.77 0.34 49.11
CA GLY A 112 -1.82 0.81 48.10
C GLY A 112 -1.61 -0.14 46.92
N ARG A 113 -2.13 -1.36 46.97
CA ARG A 113 -2.18 -2.30 45.83
C ARG A 113 -3.50 -2.08 45.10
N GLY A 114 -3.52 -1.06 44.23
CA GLY A 114 -4.73 -0.74 43.47
C GLY A 114 -5.22 -1.93 42.62
N ILE A 115 -6.51 -2.25 42.73
CA ILE A 115 -7.20 -3.28 41.95
C ILE A 115 -7.44 -2.72 40.54
N LEU A 116 -7.07 -3.50 39.52
CA LEU A 116 -7.37 -3.18 38.12
C LEU A 116 -8.83 -3.59 37.84
N PHE A 117 -9.61 -2.69 37.24
CA PHE A 117 -10.99 -2.93 36.86
C PHE A 117 -11.22 -2.47 35.41
N ILE A 118 -12.26 -3.01 34.79
CA ILE A 118 -12.66 -2.64 33.44
C ILE A 118 -13.50 -1.35 33.53
N GLU A 119 -13.03 -0.29 32.87
CA GLU A 119 -13.79 0.93 32.64
C GLU A 119 -14.27 0.91 31.18
N ASN A 120 -15.55 0.66 31.02
CA ASN A 120 -16.29 0.60 29.78
C ASN A 120 -17.18 1.84 29.68
N LYS A 121 -16.68 2.87 29.00
CA LYS A 121 -17.38 4.14 28.77
C LYS A 121 -18.45 3.98 27.68
N PHE A 122 -19.49 3.20 27.95
CA PHE A 122 -20.71 3.15 27.16
C PHE A 122 -21.91 3.64 27.98
N PRO A 123 -22.86 4.39 27.38
CA PRO A 123 -22.89 4.89 26.00
C PRO A 123 -21.76 5.88 25.67
N ILE A 124 -21.50 6.09 24.37
CA ILE A 124 -20.72 7.22 23.89
C ILE A 124 -21.39 8.50 24.41
N VAL A 125 -20.72 9.24 25.29
CA VAL A 125 -21.25 10.45 25.93
C VAL A 125 -20.48 11.72 25.56
N GLU A 126 -19.27 11.57 24.99
CA GLU A 126 -18.43 12.70 24.57
C GLU A 126 -18.50 12.87 23.04
N PRO A 127 -18.74 14.09 22.51
CA PRO A 127 -18.85 14.34 21.06
C PRO A 127 -17.62 13.88 20.24
N GLU A 128 -16.42 13.97 20.83
CA GLU A 128 -15.15 13.58 20.21
C GLU A 128 -15.05 12.07 19.89
N GLN A 129 -15.89 11.25 20.53
CA GLN A 129 -15.97 9.80 20.33
C GLN A 129 -16.86 9.43 19.13
N GLY A 130 -17.80 10.29 18.74
CA GLY A 130 -18.66 10.11 17.57
C GLY A 130 -17.91 10.23 16.24
N GLU A 131 -17.07 11.27 16.09
CA GLU A 131 -16.27 11.52 14.87
C GLU A 131 -15.19 10.46 14.59
N ALA A 132 -14.80 9.68 15.61
CA ALA A 132 -13.76 8.66 15.52
C ALA A 132 -14.27 7.27 15.10
N SER A 133 -15.59 7.11 15.00
CA SER A 133 -16.26 5.82 14.83
C SER A 133 -16.55 5.44 13.37
N PHE A 134 -16.40 6.37 12.42
CA PHE A 134 -16.81 6.21 11.02
C PHE A 134 -15.70 6.54 10.02
N PHE A 135 -15.72 5.86 8.87
CA PHE A 135 -14.87 6.19 7.74
C PHE A 135 -15.31 7.50 7.05
N PRO A 136 -14.35 8.29 6.52
CA PRO A 136 -14.68 9.45 5.69
C PRO A 136 -15.57 9.11 4.50
N TRP A 137 -16.43 10.05 4.06
CA TRP A 137 -17.37 9.86 2.94
C TRP A 137 -16.72 9.36 1.63
N TYR A 138 -15.44 9.67 1.41
CA TYR A 138 -14.68 9.25 0.22
C TYR A 138 -14.05 7.84 0.32
N SER A 139 -14.21 7.14 1.44
CA SER A 139 -13.47 5.89 1.70
C SER A 139 -13.80 4.78 0.71
N LEU A 140 -15.07 4.64 0.33
CA LEU A 140 -15.47 3.66 -0.69
C LEU A 140 -14.76 3.90 -2.03
N ALA A 141 -14.67 5.16 -2.47
CA ALA A 141 -13.98 5.51 -3.70
C ALA A 141 -12.48 5.19 -3.61
N VAL A 142 -11.83 5.52 -2.48
CA VAL A 142 -10.41 5.23 -2.27
C VAL A 142 -10.14 3.72 -2.26
N PHE A 143 -10.94 2.93 -1.52
CA PHE A 143 -10.78 1.48 -1.49
C PHE A 143 -11.06 0.84 -2.86
N ALA A 144 -12.08 1.31 -3.57
CA ALA A 144 -12.37 0.87 -4.93
C ALA A 144 -11.21 1.18 -5.89
N LEU A 145 -10.61 2.37 -5.81
CA LEU A 145 -9.43 2.73 -6.63
C LEU A 145 -8.20 1.88 -6.30
N ILE A 146 -7.97 1.57 -5.02
CA ILE A 146 -6.88 0.68 -4.60
C ILE A 146 -7.11 -0.76 -5.10
N LEU A 147 -8.35 -1.24 -5.10
CA LEU A 147 -8.70 -2.58 -5.58
C LEU A 147 -8.78 -2.66 -7.12
N THR A 148 -9.01 -1.54 -7.81
CA THR A 148 -9.22 -1.48 -9.27
C THR A 148 -8.12 -2.19 -10.08
N PRO A 149 -6.81 -2.05 -9.79
CA PRO A 149 -5.77 -2.81 -10.48
C PRO A 149 -5.93 -4.33 -10.36
N LEU A 150 -6.35 -4.82 -9.19
CA LEU A 150 -6.63 -6.24 -8.98
C LEU A 150 -7.88 -6.66 -9.76
N LEU A 151 -8.96 -5.87 -9.73
CA LEU A 151 -10.18 -6.15 -10.50
C LEU A 151 -9.90 -6.16 -12.00
N ALA A 152 -9.07 -5.24 -12.49
CA ALA A 152 -8.63 -5.20 -13.88
C ALA A 152 -7.82 -6.46 -14.25
N LEU A 153 -6.90 -6.88 -13.39
CA LEU A 153 -6.13 -8.12 -13.59
C LEU A 153 -7.04 -9.35 -13.62
N LEU A 154 -8.00 -9.45 -12.69
CA LEU A 154 -8.95 -10.56 -12.64
C LEU A 154 -9.90 -10.55 -13.85
N GLN A 155 -10.39 -9.38 -14.24
CA GLN A 155 -11.20 -9.20 -15.45
C GLN A 155 -10.45 -9.61 -16.71
N TRP A 156 -9.15 -9.41 -16.73
CA TRP A 156 -8.32 -9.84 -17.84
C TRP A 156 -8.06 -11.35 -17.83
N LEU A 157 -7.67 -11.92 -16.69
CA LEU A 157 -7.38 -13.36 -16.55
C LEU A 157 -8.63 -14.24 -16.69
N LEU A 158 -9.77 -13.76 -16.23
CA LEU A 158 -11.03 -14.49 -16.14
C LEU A 158 -12.18 -13.60 -16.67
N PRO A 159 -12.21 -13.29 -17.99
CA PRO A 159 -13.12 -12.31 -18.58
C PRO A 159 -14.60 -12.71 -18.54
N ALA A 160 -14.89 -14.00 -18.32
CA ALA A 160 -16.25 -14.50 -18.16
C ALA A 160 -16.92 -14.05 -16.85
N PHE A 161 -16.17 -13.51 -15.89
CA PHE A 161 -16.66 -13.08 -14.60
C PHE A 161 -16.83 -11.55 -14.56
N PRO A 162 -17.84 -11.04 -13.84
CA PRO A 162 -18.12 -9.62 -13.74
C PRO A 162 -17.35 -9.00 -12.56
N TRP A 163 -16.03 -9.00 -12.63
CA TRP A 163 -15.17 -8.65 -11.49
C TRP A 163 -15.32 -7.21 -11.01
N PHE A 164 -15.60 -6.26 -11.90
CA PHE A 164 -15.79 -4.87 -11.49
C PHE A 164 -17.12 -4.68 -10.76
N LEU A 165 -18.21 -5.22 -11.32
CA LEU A 165 -19.52 -5.13 -10.69
C LEU A 165 -19.53 -5.86 -9.34
N ALA A 166 -19.05 -7.10 -9.33
CA ALA A 166 -18.97 -7.91 -8.12
C ALA A 166 -17.97 -7.33 -7.10
N GLY A 167 -16.83 -6.80 -7.57
CA GLY A 167 -15.80 -6.24 -6.71
C GLY A 167 -16.22 -4.93 -6.05
N PHE A 168 -16.83 -4.00 -6.78
CA PHE A 168 -17.38 -2.77 -6.20
C PHE A 168 -18.52 -3.08 -5.23
N ALA A 169 -19.39 -4.03 -5.56
CA ALA A 169 -20.43 -4.50 -4.64
C ALA A 169 -19.82 -5.12 -3.36
N ALA A 170 -18.79 -5.95 -3.49
CA ALA A 170 -18.13 -6.59 -2.35
C ALA A 170 -17.44 -5.58 -1.42
N ILE A 171 -16.80 -4.53 -1.95
CA ILE A 171 -16.22 -3.46 -1.13
C ILE A 171 -17.31 -2.66 -0.45
N ALA A 172 -18.38 -2.28 -1.17
CA ALA A 172 -19.48 -1.53 -0.58
C ALA A 172 -20.15 -2.33 0.55
N VAL A 173 -20.42 -3.62 0.33
CA VAL A 173 -20.97 -4.51 1.37
C VAL A 173 -20.02 -4.63 2.55
N SER A 174 -18.72 -4.82 2.32
CA SER A 174 -17.73 -4.90 3.40
C SER A 174 -17.66 -3.61 4.22
N LEU A 175 -17.64 -2.43 3.57
CA LEU A 175 -17.65 -1.14 4.25
C LEU A 175 -18.96 -0.93 5.03
N THR A 176 -20.11 -1.21 4.43
CA THR A 176 -21.40 -1.10 5.11
C THR A 176 -21.51 -2.07 6.28
N LEU A 177 -21.07 -3.32 6.13
CA LEU A 177 -21.04 -4.29 7.22
C LEU A 177 -20.11 -3.84 8.35
N TYR A 178 -18.93 -3.32 8.02
CA TYR A 178 -18.02 -2.76 9.00
C TYR A 178 -18.72 -1.67 9.81
N GLU A 179 -19.26 -0.64 9.16
CA GLU A 179 -19.90 0.48 9.85
C GLU A 179 -21.09 0.05 10.70
N LEU A 180 -21.95 -0.83 10.17
CA LEU A 180 -23.14 -1.30 10.88
C LEU A 180 -22.79 -2.21 12.06
N LEU A 181 -21.95 -3.23 11.85
CA LEU A 181 -21.54 -4.14 12.91
C LEU A 181 -20.77 -3.40 13.99
N HIS A 182 -19.89 -2.49 13.58
CA HIS A 182 -19.13 -1.64 14.49
C HIS A 182 -20.07 -0.77 15.33
N ALA A 183 -21.03 -0.07 14.71
CA ALA A 183 -22.02 0.74 15.43
C ALA A 183 -22.89 -0.09 16.41
N ILE A 184 -23.34 -1.28 15.99
CA ILE A 184 -24.12 -2.20 16.84
C ILE A 184 -23.30 -2.70 18.02
N ASN A 185 -22.03 -3.06 17.79
CA ASN A 185 -21.13 -3.51 18.84
C ASN A 185 -20.81 -2.42 19.89
N HIS A 186 -21.10 -1.16 19.57
CA HIS A 186 -20.95 -0.01 20.47
C HIS A 186 -22.25 0.39 21.18
N TRP A 187 -23.33 -0.37 21.02
CA TRP A 187 -24.53 -0.15 21.83
C TRP A 187 -24.25 -0.35 23.33
N PRO A 188 -24.96 0.39 24.21
CA PRO A 188 -24.89 0.20 25.65
C PRO A 188 -25.18 -1.24 26.07
N PHE A 189 -24.60 -1.67 27.19
CA PHE A 189 -24.80 -3.03 27.70
C PHE A 189 -26.28 -3.33 27.94
N GLU A 190 -27.08 -2.34 28.33
CA GLU A 190 -28.52 -2.47 28.56
C GLU A 190 -29.30 -2.89 27.29
N GLN A 191 -28.78 -2.53 26.10
CA GLN A 191 -29.37 -2.97 24.83
C GLN A 191 -28.96 -4.40 24.48
N TRP A 192 -27.76 -4.82 24.88
CA TRP A 192 -27.22 -6.15 24.67
C TRP A 192 -27.71 -7.17 25.70
N GLU A 193 -28.02 -6.75 26.92
CA GLU A 193 -28.38 -7.61 28.04
C GLU A 193 -29.58 -8.53 27.72
N PRO A 194 -30.70 -8.06 27.14
CA PRO A 194 -31.82 -8.93 26.77
C PRO A 194 -31.45 -9.98 25.71
N LEU A 195 -30.55 -9.63 24.79
CA LEU A 195 -30.07 -10.55 23.74
C LEU A 195 -29.17 -11.64 24.34
N ILE A 196 -28.25 -11.24 25.22
CA ILE A 196 -27.30 -12.13 25.90
C ILE A 196 -28.03 -13.06 26.89
N GLN A 197 -29.06 -12.57 27.58
CA GLN A 197 -29.85 -13.38 28.52
C GLN A 197 -30.94 -14.22 27.83
N HIS A 198 -31.12 -14.09 26.50
CA HIS A 198 -32.16 -14.82 25.78
C HIS A 198 -31.97 -16.35 25.92
N PRO A 199 -32.99 -17.14 26.34
CA PRO A 199 -32.82 -18.56 26.68
C PRO A 199 -32.25 -19.45 25.57
N ARG A 200 -32.61 -19.17 24.30
CA ARG A 200 -32.13 -19.92 23.13
C ARG A 200 -30.90 -19.31 22.45
N TRP A 201 -30.85 -17.98 22.34
CA TRP A 201 -29.86 -17.26 21.53
C TRP A 201 -28.74 -16.59 22.34
N GLY A 202 -28.84 -16.57 23.67
CA GLY A 202 -27.85 -15.93 24.54
C GLY A 202 -26.42 -16.46 24.36
N ARG A 203 -26.28 -17.78 24.16
CA ARG A 203 -25.00 -18.43 23.85
C ARG A 203 -24.35 -17.95 22.56
N PHE A 204 -25.14 -17.40 21.63
CA PHE A 204 -24.65 -16.82 20.39
C PHE A 204 -24.33 -15.33 20.56
N TRP A 205 -25.18 -14.58 21.25
CA TRP A 205 -25.01 -13.13 21.42
C TRP A 205 -23.88 -12.74 22.37
N GLN A 206 -23.64 -13.54 23.42
CA GLN A 206 -22.55 -13.29 24.37
C GLN A 206 -21.16 -13.22 23.70
N PRO A 207 -20.72 -14.22 22.91
CA PRO A 207 -19.44 -14.13 22.22
C PRO A 207 -19.43 -13.06 21.12
N ALA A 208 -20.57 -12.79 20.47
CA ALA A 208 -20.67 -11.74 19.44
C ALA A 208 -20.39 -10.35 20.03
N TYR A 209 -21.04 -10.01 21.14
CA TYR A 209 -20.81 -8.75 21.86
C TYR A 209 -19.39 -8.67 22.43
N GLY A 210 -18.94 -9.76 23.06
CA GLY A 210 -17.61 -9.82 23.66
C GLY A 210 -16.49 -9.72 22.62
N PHE A 211 -16.68 -10.20 21.38
CA PHE A 211 -15.63 -10.25 20.36
C PHE A 211 -15.01 -8.87 20.11
N HIS A 212 -15.85 -7.84 19.96
CA HIS A 212 -15.43 -6.45 19.75
C HIS A 212 -14.87 -5.83 21.03
N LEU A 213 -15.51 -6.05 22.18
CA LEU A 213 -14.98 -5.57 23.48
C LEU A 213 -13.58 -6.10 23.77
N ARG A 214 -13.33 -7.37 23.45
CA ARG A 214 -12.01 -7.98 23.58
C ARG A 214 -11.01 -7.31 22.65
N HIS A 215 -11.41 -7.03 21.41
CA HIS A 215 -10.56 -6.34 20.44
C HIS A 215 -10.11 -4.95 20.97
N HIS A 216 -10.99 -4.21 21.65
CA HIS A 216 -10.61 -2.96 22.33
C HIS A 216 -9.65 -3.17 23.50
N ALA A 217 -9.90 -4.20 24.30
CA ALA A 217 -9.07 -4.54 25.45
C ALA A 217 -7.66 -5.04 25.08
N VAL A 218 -7.57 -5.80 23.98
CA VAL A 218 -6.38 -6.52 23.54
C VAL A 218 -6.27 -6.35 22.02
N THR A 219 -5.62 -5.27 21.61
CA THR A 219 -5.61 -4.79 20.21
C THR A 219 -4.80 -5.63 19.24
N ASP A 220 -4.27 -6.79 19.65
CA ASP A 220 -3.55 -7.74 18.80
C ASP A 220 -4.37 -9.00 18.49
N CYS A 221 -5.69 -8.96 18.72
CA CYS A 221 -6.64 -10.03 18.43
C CYS A 221 -7.90 -9.51 17.73
N ASN A 222 -8.65 -10.42 17.09
CA ASN A 222 -9.98 -10.14 16.53
C ASN A 222 -10.00 -8.94 15.56
N GLU A 223 -9.04 -8.91 14.64
CA GLU A 223 -8.77 -7.75 13.79
C GLU A 223 -9.74 -7.63 12.61
N SER A 224 -10.37 -8.73 12.18
CA SER A 224 -11.33 -8.74 11.09
C SER A 224 -12.76 -8.57 11.63
N ILE A 225 -13.13 -7.32 11.95
CA ILE A 225 -14.42 -6.98 12.57
C ILE A 225 -15.59 -7.33 11.64
N SER A 226 -15.57 -6.82 10.41
CA SER A 226 -16.59 -7.12 9.40
C SER A 226 -16.38 -8.49 8.77
N GLY A 227 -15.12 -8.88 8.60
CA GLY A 227 -14.73 -10.20 8.15
C GLY A 227 -15.39 -10.66 6.85
N PHE A 228 -15.53 -11.98 6.73
CA PHE A 228 -16.27 -12.59 5.65
C PHE A 228 -17.73 -12.74 6.07
N PHE A 229 -18.50 -11.65 5.94
CA PHE A 229 -19.91 -11.57 6.40
C PHE A 229 -20.07 -11.79 7.91
N GLY A 230 -19.25 -11.13 8.72
CA GLY A 230 -19.20 -11.23 10.19
C GLY A 230 -18.33 -12.37 10.71
N LEU A 231 -17.77 -13.21 9.82
CA LEU A 231 -16.89 -14.31 10.21
C LEU A 231 -15.42 -13.85 10.19
N PRO A 232 -14.66 -14.01 11.30
CA PRO A 232 -13.28 -13.55 11.40
C PRO A 232 -12.30 -14.57 10.77
N VAL A 233 -12.50 -14.86 9.48
CA VAL A 233 -11.78 -15.90 8.73
C VAL A 233 -10.27 -15.63 8.74
N ALA A 234 -9.86 -14.38 8.53
CA ALA A 234 -8.45 -14.00 8.58
C ALA A 234 -7.82 -14.29 9.96
N ASP A 235 -8.53 -13.98 11.05
CA ASP A 235 -8.06 -14.23 12.40
C ASP A 235 -7.95 -15.73 12.72
N TRP A 236 -8.87 -16.56 12.23
CA TRP A 236 -8.73 -18.03 12.33
C TRP A 236 -7.51 -18.53 11.55
N VAL A 237 -7.33 -18.03 10.33
CA VAL A 237 -6.20 -18.41 9.47
C VAL A 237 -4.87 -17.99 10.09
N PHE A 238 -4.82 -16.87 10.81
CA PHE A 238 -3.59 -16.35 11.41
C PHE A 238 -3.39 -16.70 12.88
N GLY A 239 -4.38 -17.30 13.53
CA GLY A 239 -4.31 -17.70 14.94
C GLY A 239 -4.41 -16.51 15.90
N THR A 240 -5.17 -15.48 15.53
CA THR A 240 -5.44 -14.27 16.32
C THR A 240 -6.88 -14.17 16.79
N CYS A 241 -7.75 -15.10 16.39
CA CYS A 241 -9.14 -15.13 16.84
C CYS A 241 -9.20 -15.64 18.28
N VAL A 242 -9.78 -14.84 19.16
CA VAL A 242 -10.05 -15.22 20.53
C VAL A 242 -11.50 -14.90 20.87
N VAL A 243 -12.29 -15.96 21.02
CA VAL A 243 -13.70 -15.84 21.42
C VAL A 243 -13.75 -15.68 22.95
N PRO A 244 -14.28 -14.58 23.48
CA PRO A 244 -14.34 -14.36 24.92
C PRO A 244 -15.38 -15.25 25.58
N GLN A 245 -15.06 -15.72 26.79
CA GLN A 245 -15.95 -16.56 27.60
C GLN A 245 -16.84 -15.76 28.56
N THR A 246 -16.49 -14.50 28.81
CA THR A 246 -17.22 -13.58 29.69
C THR A 246 -17.40 -12.23 29.00
N VAL A 247 -18.41 -11.48 29.43
CA VAL A 247 -18.61 -10.11 28.99
C VAL A 247 -17.68 -9.19 29.79
N TYR A 248 -17.04 -8.22 29.13
CA TYR A 248 -16.21 -7.19 29.78
C TYR A 248 -17.11 -6.10 30.39
N ALA A 249 -17.81 -6.43 31.47
CA ALA A 249 -18.76 -5.53 32.11
C ALA A 249 -18.05 -4.39 32.87
N GLU A 250 -18.71 -3.23 32.95
CA GLU A 250 -18.24 -2.09 33.74
C GLU A 250 -18.01 -2.48 35.20
N GLY A 251 -16.84 -2.15 35.74
CA GLY A 251 -16.49 -2.41 37.14
C GLY A 251 -16.08 -3.86 37.46
N GLU A 252 -16.04 -4.76 36.47
CA GLU A 252 -15.55 -6.11 36.66
C GLU A 252 -14.03 -6.13 36.95
N GLU A 253 -13.60 -7.00 37.86
CA GLU A 253 -12.19 -7.16 38.22
C GLU A 253 -11.37 -7.72 37.05
N TRP A 254 -10.20 -7.12 36.85
CA TRP A 254 -9.22 -7.57 35.86
C TRP A 254 -8.58 -8.90 36.27
N SER A 255 -8.41 -9.80 35.30
CA SER A 255 -7.62 -11.03 35.46
C SER A 255 -6.72 -11.24 34.25
N GLU A 256 -5.51 -11.76 34.48
CA GLU A 256 -4.49 -11.94 33.44
C GLU A 256 -4.96 -12.87 32.31
N GLU A 257 -5.74 -13.90 32.64
CA GLU A 257 -6.28 -14.85 31.66
C GLU A 257 -7.24 -14.19 30.66
N LYS A 258 -8.07 -13.23 31.11
CA LYS A 258 -9.02 -12.50 30.26
C LYS A 258 -8.33 -11.56 29.26
N PHE A 259 -7.12 -11.10 29.55
CA PHE A 259 -6.38 -10.13 28.72
C PHE A 259 -5.17 -10.74 28.02
N ARG A 260 -5.07 -12.08 28.01
CA ARG A 260 -3.97 -12.77 27.34
C ARG A 260 -4.02 -12.53 25.83
N SER A 261 -2.93 -12.01 25.27
CA SER A 261 -2.70 -11.93 23.83
C SER A 261 -2.72 -13.32 23.18
N PRO A 262 -3.25 -13.44 21.95
CA PRO A 262 -3.15 -14.68 21.19
C PRO A 262 -1.69 -15.04 20.88
N HIS A 263 -1.48 -16.24 20.35
CA HIS A 263 -0.18 -16.65 19.82
C HIS A 263 -0.26 -16.77 18.29
N PRO A 264 -0.02 -15.68 17.54
CA PRO A 264 -0.18 -15.67 16.09
C PRO A 264 0.78 -16.64 15.42
N ARG A 265 0.41 -17.07 14.21
CA ARG A 265 1.30 -17.85 13.33
C ARG A 265 2.59 -17.08 13.04
N TRP A 266 3.65 -17.82 12.68
CA TRP A 266 5.01 -17.28 12.53
C TRP A 266 5.11 -16.08 11.56
N ILE A 267 4.27 -16.04 10.51
CA ILE A 267 4.23 -14.93 9.54
C ILE A 267 3.82 -13.64 10.23
N ILE A 268 2.72 -13.68 11.00
CA ILE A 268 2.22 -12.50 11.73
C ILE A 268 3.21 -12.06 12.79
N ARG A 269 3.80 -12.99 13.55
CA ARG A 269 4.87 -12.65 14.53
C ARG A 269 6.05 -11.92 13.88
N ARG A 270 6.43 -12.30 12.65
CA ARG A 270 7.48 -11.61 11.89
C ARG A 270 7.06 -10.22 11.43
N LEU A 271 5.82 -10.07 10.98
CA LEU A 271 5.27 -8.79 10.54
C LEU A 271 5.09 -7.82 11.72
N ASP A 272 4.61 -8.30 12.87
CA ASP A 272 4.50 -7.54 14.11
C ASP A 272 5.88 -7.01 14.54
N ALA A 273 6.88 -7.90 14.63
CA ALA A 273 8.25 -7.51 14.96
C ALA A 273 8.87 -6.55 13.93
N TRP A 274 8.48 -6.64 12.66
CA TRP A 274 8.89 -5.66 11.64
C TRP A 274 8.22 -4.31 11.89
N ALA A 275 6.91 -4.28 12.05
CA ALA A 275 6.13 -3.06 12.20
C ALA A 275 6.50 -2.30 13.48
N GLU A 276 6.71 -3.01 14.59
CA GLU A 276 7.22 -2.44 15.85
C GLU A 276 8.58 -1.78 15.66
N ARG A 277 9.53 -2.45 14.98
CA ARG A 277 10.84 -1.86 14.67
C ARG A 277 10.71 -0.58 13.84
N VAL A 278 9.78 -0.55 12.88
CA VAL A 278 9.53 0.65 12.05
C VAL A 278 8.95 1.79 12.90
N VAL A 279 8.05 1.51 13.84
CA VAL A 279 7.51 2.52 14.77
C VAL A 279 8.55 3.00 15.77
N GLN A 280 9.30 2.09 16.40
CA GLN A 280 10.34 2.39 17.37
C GLN A 280 11.44 3.27 16.77
N ARG A 281 11.94 2.93 15.57
CA ARG A 281 12.93 3.75 14.84
C ARG A 281 12.43 5.19 14.64
N ARG A 282 11.16 5.35 14.24
CA ARG A 282 10.56 6.68 14.03
C ARG A 282 10.38 7.46 15.34
N ARG A 283 9.96 6.79 16.43
CA ARG A 283 9.85 7.41 17.76
C ARG A 283 11.22 7.86 18.26
N ALA A 284 12.26 7.04 18.10
CA ALA A 284 13.63 7.38 18.45
C ALA A 284 14.14 8.59 17.64
N SER A 285 13.96 8.61 16.32
CA SER A 285 14.34 9.77 15.48
C SER A 285 13.63 11.06 15.91
N LYS A 286 12.37 10.99 16.36
CA LYS A 286 11.65 12.16 16.89
C LYS A 286 12.11 12.60 18.27
N ALA A 287 12.43 11.67 19.16
CA ALA A 287 12.92 11.97 20.50
C ALA A 287 14.30 12.65 20.46
N VAL A 288 15.14 12.31 19.47
CA VAL A 288 16.43 12.95 19.21
C VAL A 288 16.25 14.37 18.62
N ALA A 289 15.18 14.61 17.86
CA ALA A 289 14.90 15.90 17.24
C ALA A 289 14.18 16.92 18.16
N ALA A 290 13.74 16.51 19.36
CA ALA A 290 13.13 17.40 20.35
C ALA A 290 14.23 18.10 21.19
N PRO A 291 14.19 19.43 21.37
CA PRO A 291 15.19 20.14 22.16
C PRO A 291 15.12 19.67 23.62
N ARG A 292 16.22 19.11 24.15
CA ARG A 292 16.36 18.76 25.57
C ARG A 292 16.97 19.93 26.37
N PRO A 293 16.59 20.11 27.64
CA PRO A 293 17.34 20.95 28.58
C PRO A 293 18.79 20.42 28.71
N LEU A 294 19.73 21.34 28.86
CA LEU A 294 21.17 21.08 28.90
C LEU A 294 21.57 20.22 30.12
N GLU A 295 21.94 18.97 29.87
CA GLU A 295 22.69 18.11 30.79
C GLU A 295 23.95 17.57 30.08
N PRO A 296 25.06 17.32 30.82
CA PRO A 296 26.33 16.96 30.22
C PRO A 296 26.32 15.54 29.63
N ALA A 297 27.00 15.41 28.50
CA ALA A 297 26.90 14.31 27.56
C ALA A 297 27.23 12.93 28.14
N ILE A 298 26.23 12.04 28.15
CA ILE A 298 26.44 10.60 28.06
C ILE A 298 26.42 10.26 26.56
N GLU A 299 27.47 9.60 26.07
CA GLU A 299 27.56 9.11 24.69
C GLU A 299 26.37 8.18 24.37
N VAL A 300 25.37 8.75 23.70
CA VAL A 300 24.24 8.01 23.15
C VAL A 300 24.73 7.31 21.88
N SER A 301 24.62 5.98 21.83
CA SER A 301 24.83 5.23 20.59
C SER A 301 23.81 5.70 19.55
N VAL A 302 24.29 6.46 18.58
CA VAL A 302 23.53 7.03 17.47
C VAL A 302 22.91 5.87 16.67
N ALA A 303 21.59 5.94 16.40
CA ALA A 303 20.94 5.10 15.40
C ALA A 303 21.77 5.20 14.11
N PRO A 304 22.01 4.11 13.33
CA PRO A 304 22.98 4.16 12.25
C PRO A 304 22.65 5.33 11.33
N GLU A 305 23.55 6.31 11.29
CA GLU A 305 23.42 7.43 10.38
C GLU A 305 23.21 6.89 8.96
N PRO A 306 22.47 7.61 8.09
CA PRO A 306 22.47 7.27 6.68
C PRO A 306 23.93 7.13 6.25
N ARG A 307 24.30 5.90 5.84
CA ARG A 307 25.69 5.53 5.61
C ARG A 307 26.31 6.55 4.65
N VAL A 308 27.22 7.38 5.16
CA VAL A 308 27.96 8.33 4.35
C VAL A 308 28.85 7.50 3.43
N TYR A 309 28.58 7.55 2.13
CA TYR A 309 29.38 6.82 1.16
C TYR A 309 30.83 7.33 1.22
N THR A 310 31.77 6.39 1.24
CA THR A 310 33.18 6.75 1.13
C THR A 310 33.48 7.34 -0.24
N ARG A 311 34.58 8.10 -0.38
CA ARG A 311 35.01 8.63 -1.68
C ARG A 311 35.14 7.55 -2.75
N TRP A 312 35.57 6.35 -2.36
CA TRP A 312 35.68 5.19 -3.24
C TRP A 312 34.32 4.62 -3.66
N GLU A 313 33.32 4.66 -2.80
CA GLU A 313 31.97 4.21 -3.13
C GLU A 313 31.25 5.19 -4.05
N GLU A 314 31.37 6.49 -3.78
CA GLU A 314 30.89 7.51 -4.73
C GLU A 314 31.63 7.40 -6.07
N ALA A 315 32.94 7.13 -6.04
CA ALA A 315 33.72 6.88 -7.26
C ALA A 315 33.19 5.68 -8.05
N ALA A 316 32.97 4.55 -7.38
CA ALA A 316 32.37 3.38 -8.01
C ALA A 316 30.99 3.70 -8.60
N ASN A 317 30.14 4.43 -7.87
CA ASN A 317 28.79 4.77 -8.32
C ASN A 317 28.79 5.61 -9.62
N TRP A 318 29.56 6.69 -9.67
CA TRP A 318 29.62 7.53 -10.88
C TRP A 318 30.38 6.85 -12.02
N ILE A 319 31.38 6.01 -11.75
CA ILE A 319 32.08 5.24 -12.81
C ILE A 319 31.13 4.22 -13.44
N THR A 320 30.40 3.44 -12.64
CA THR A 320 29.50 2.41 -13.19
C THR A 320 28.41 3.02 -14.08
N HIS A 321 27.79 4.12 -13.64
CA HIS A 321 26.78 4.80 -14.44
C HIS A 321 27.37 5.71 -15.52
N GLY A 322 28.60 6.19 -15.37
CA GLY A 322 29.35 6.87 -16.43
C GLY A 322 29.68 5.95 -17.59
N ILE A 323 30.01 4.68 -17.32
CA ILE A 323 30.11 3.64 -18.35
C ILE A 323 28.74 3.43 -19.01
N GLY A 324 27.67 3.31 -18.22
CA GLY A 324 26.30 3.24 -18.72
C GLY A 324 25.92 4.43 -19.61
N LEU A 325 26.38 5.64 -19.27
CA LEU A 325 26.17 6.87 -20.05
C LEU A 325 26.82 6.77 -21.43
N VAL A 326 28.10 6.37 -21.49
CA VAL A 326 28.80 6.19 -22.78
C VAL A 326 28.12 5.10 -23.62
N LEU A 327 27.76 3.97 -22.99
CA LEU A 327 27.04 2.89 -23.68
C LEU A 327 25.65 3.32 -24.16
N SER A 328 24.96 4.20 -23.42
CA SER A 328 23.64 4.71 -23.82
C SER A 328 23.69 5.64 -25.02
N VAL A 329 24.77 6.44 -25.17
CA VAL A 329 25.01 7.23 -26.38
C VAL A 329 25.19 6.31 -27.58
N ALA A 330 26.07 5.31 -27.47
CA ALA A 330 26.28 4.32 -28.54
C ALA A 330 24.98 3.56 -28.84
N GLY A 331 24.27 3.09 -27.82
CA GLY A 331 22.99 2.39 -27.94
C GLY A 331 21.93 3.22 -28.64
N LEU A 332 21.73 4.48 -28.24
CA LEU A 332 20.80 5.42 -28.90
C LEU A 332 21.18 5.64 -30.37
N THR A 333 22.46 5.85 -30.67
CA THR A 333 22.91 6.02 -32.06
C THR A 333 22.61 4.78 -32.89
N LEU A 334 22.95 3.57 -32.40
CA LEU A 334 22.68 2.32 -33.12
C LEU A 334 21.18 2.11 -33.30
N LEU A 335 20.39 2.36 -32.28
CA LEU A 335 18.93 2.26 -32.32
C LEU A 335 18.33 3.18 -33.41
N ILE A 336 18.77 4.44 -33.49
CA ILE A 336 18.30 5.40 -34.52
C ILE A 336 18.75 4.98 -35.91
N VAL A 337 20.03 4.62 -36.08
CA VAL A 337 20.60 4.28 -37.39
C VAL A 337 19.92 3.04 -37.95
N PHE A 338 19.84 1.96 -37.16
CA PHE A 338 19.26 0.71 -37.64
C PHE A 338 17.73 0.77 -37.81
N SER A 339 17.01 1.53 -36.99
CA SER A 339 15.58 1.76 -37.22
C SER A 339 15.33 2.63 -38.45
N SER A 340 16.19 3.60 -38.75
CA SER A 340 16.12 4.39 -39.98
C SER A 340 16.42 3.58 -41.23
N LEU A 341 17.37 2.64 -41.14
CA LEU A 341 17.79 1.82 -42.29
C LEU A 341 16.84 0.65 -42.58
N ARG A 342 16.24 0.04 -41.55
CA ARG A 342 15.49 -1.22 -41.66
C ARG A 342 14.04 -1.15 -41.22
N GLY A 343 13.68 -0.13 -40.43
CA GLY A 343 12.36 0.02 -39.84
C GLY A 343 11.50 1.05 -40.57
N ASP A 344 10.39 1.39 -39.92
CA ASP A 344 9.49 2.49 -40.31
C ASP A 344 9.52 3.62 -39.27
N ALA A 345 8.67 4.64 -39.43
CA ALA A 345 8.57 5.74 -38.49
C ALA A 345 8.26 5.30 -37.04
N TRP A 346 7.51 4.21 -36.84
CA TRP A 346 7.22 3.69 -35.51
C TRP A 346 8.47 3.14 -34.85
N HIS A 347 9.31 2.43 -35.59
CA HIS A 347 10.59 1.95 -35.08
C HIS A 347 11.49 3.13 -34.71
N VAL A 348 11.64 4.12 -35.60
CA VAL A 348 12.51 5.28 -35.35
C VAL A 348 12.06 6.04 -34.10
N VAL A 349 10.79 6.40 -34.00
CA VAL A 349 10.27 7.17 -32.85
C VAL A 349 10.37 6.35 -31.56
N SER A 350 9.90 5.11 -31.55
CA SER A 350 9.86 4.31 -30.33
C SER A 350 11.26 3.94 -29.80
N PHE A 351 12.20 3.65 -30.71
CA PHE A 351 13.58 3.33 -30.36
C PHE A 351 14.32 4.57 -29.87
N THR A 352 14.03 5.74 -30.46
CA THR A 352 14.57 7.03 -30.01
C THR A 352 14.07 7.37 -28.62
N VAL A 353 12.77 7.21 -28.34
CA VAL A 353 12.19 7.44 -27.01
C VAL A 353 12.87 6.55 -25.97
N PHE A 354 13.03 5.26 -26.26
CA PHE A 354 13.75 4.35 -25.39
C PHE A 354 15.19 4.82 -25.14
N GLY A 355 15.98 5.05 -26.19
CA GLY A 355 17.37 5.47 -26.06
C GLY A 355 17.54 6.82 -25.34
N LEU A 356 16.62 7.78 -25.51
CA LEU A 356 16.65 9.05 -24.79
C LEU A 356 16.36 8.88 -23.29
N THR A 357 15.42 8.01 -22.91
CA THR A 357 15.18 7.73 -21.48
C THR A 357 16.37 7.02 -20.84
N LEU A 358 17.06 6.16 -21.59
CA LEU A 358 18.30 5.51 -21.17
C LEU A 358 19.41 6.53 -20.93
N LEU A 359 19.62 7.41 -21.91
CA LEU A 359 20.59 8.51 -21.83
C LEU A 359 20.31 9.43 -20.64
N ALA A 360 19.04 9.81 -20.44
CA ALA A 360 18.62 10.66 -19.35
C ALA A 360 18.90 10.02 -17.98
N LEU A 361 18.57 8.74 -17.78
CA LEU A 361 18.84 8.02 -16.53
C LEU A 361 20.34 8.03 -16.21
N TYR A 362 21.19 7.58 -17.14
CA TYR A 362 22.63 7.50 -16.87
C TYR A 362 23.28 8.87 -16.74
N ALA A 363 22.84 9.88 -17.48
CA ALA A 363 23.35 11.24 -17.36
C ALA A 363 23.02 11.83 -16.00
N VAL A 364 21.74 11.80 -15.60
CA VAL A 364 21.29 12.34 -14.32
C VAL A 364 21.96 11.61 -13.15
N SER A 365 22.08 10.29 -13.23
CA SER A 365 22.71 9.49 -12.18
C SER A 365 24.21 9.73 -12.05
N THR A 366 24.92 9.84 -13.17
CA THR A 366 26.35 10.18 -13.16
C THR A 366 26.55 11.56 -12.55
N ILE A 367 25.74 12.55 -12.96
CA ILE A 367 25.82 13.90 -12.41
C ILE A 367 25.50 13.88 -10.91
N TYR A 368 24.47 13.15 -10.48
CA TYR A 368 24.09 13.00 -9.06
C TYR A 368 25.28 12.57 -8.19
N HIS A 369 26.01 11.53 -8.60
CA HIS A 369 27.15 11.02 -7.84
C HIS A 369 28.41 11.89 -7.94
N LEU A 370 28.52 12.75 -8.96
CA LEU A 370 29.58 13.75 -9.07
C LEU A 370 29.32 15.01 -8.23
N GLN A 371 28.06 15.28 -7.83
CA GLN A 371 27.73 16.51 -7.09
C GLN A 371 28.39 16.57 -5.70
N ARG A 372 29.07 17.69 -5.45
CA ARG A 372 29.68 18.03 -4.15
C ARG A 372 28.81 18.95 -3.29
N SER A 373 27.93 19.72 -3.91
CA SER A 373 27.01 20.61 -3.21
C SER A 373 25.79 19.82 -2.72
N GLU A 374 25.50 19.88 -1.42
CA GLU A 374 24.33 19.20 -0.83
C GLU A 374 23.01 19.63 -1.48
N ARG A 375 22.87 20.90 -1.85
CA ARG A 375 21.67 21.41 -2.54
C ARG A 375 21.52 20.81 -3.94
N ALA A 376 22.61 20.76 -4.71
CA ALA A 376 22.58 20.17 -6.05
C ALA A 376 22.36 18.66 -5.96
N LYS A 377 23.05 17.98 -5.03
CA LYS A 377 22.92 16.54 -4.78
C LYS A 377 21.50 16.15 -4.41
N TYR A 378 20.80 16.97 -3.62
CA TYR A 378 19.38 16.79 -3.30
C TYR A 378 18.48 16.84 -4.54
N VAL A 379 18.67 17.83 -5.42
CA VAL A 379 17.87 17.96 -6.65
C VAL A 379 18.15 16.81 -7.62
N PHE A 380 19.43 16.51 -7.88
CA PHE A 380 19.80 15.42 -8.78
C PHE A 380 19.38 14.06 -8.24
N ARG A 381 19.35 13.84 -6.92
CA ARG A 381 18.78 12.62 -6.32
C ARG A 381 17.30 12.44 -6.65
N LYS A 382 16.51 13.52 -6.67
CA LYS A 382 15.09 13.45 -7.05
C LYS A 382 14.93 13.13 -8.52
N LEU A 383 15.71 13.80 -9.37
CA LEU A 383 15.72 13.56 -10.82
C LEU A 383 16.17 12.13 -11.15
N ASP A 384 17.19 11.62 -10.47
CA ASP A 384 17.74 10.27 -10.66
C ASP A 384 16.67 9.20 -10.44
N HIS A 385 15.98 9.27 -9.30
CA HIS A 385 14.89 8.35 -9.01
C HIS A 385 13.67 8.55 -9.93
N ALA A 386 13.41 9.78 -10.41
CA ALA A 386 12.33 10.03 -11.37
C ALA A 386 12.67 9.44 -12.75
N ALA A 387 13.94 9.50 -13.14
CA ALA A 387 14.43 8.94 -14.40
C ALA A 387 14.27 7.41 -14.47
N ILE A 388 14.26 6.70 -13.33
CA ILE A 388 13.95 5.26 -13.29
C ILE A 388 12.54 4.99 -13.84
N PHE A 389 11.52 5.77 -13.44
CA PHE A 389 10.17 5.63 -13.99
C PHE A 389 10.14 5.91 -15.49
N LEU A 390 10.85 6.95 -15.94
CA LEU A 390 10.93 7.29 -17.35
C LEU A 390 11.61 6.18 -18.16
N LEU A 391 12.70 5.59 -17.64
CA LEU A 391 13.36 4.46 -18.28
C LEU A 391 12.44 3.23 -18.34
N ILE A 392 11.69 2.93 -17.28
CA ILE A 392 10.69 1.85 -17.33
C ILE A 392 9.72 2.12 -18.49
N ALA A 393 9.11 3.30 -18.59
CA ALA A 393 8.21 3.61 -19.70
C ALA A 393 8.91 3.53 -21.08
N GLY A 394 10.14 4.02 -21.17
CA GLY A 394 10.97 3.95 -22.36
C GLY A 394 11.24 2.52 -22.82
N THR A 395 11.58 1.60 -21.91
CA THR A 395 11.87 0.19 -22.24
C THR A 395 10.68 -0.55 -22.85
N TYR A 396 9.45 -0.17 -22.48
CA TYR A 396 8.22 -0.75 -23.03
C TYR A 396 7.86 -0.20 -24.41
N THR A 397 8.15 1.08 -24.63
CA THR A 397 7.75 1.83 -25.83
C THR A 397 8.01 1.11 -27.15
N PRO A 398 9.22 0.54 -27.44
CA PRO A 398 9.46 -0.16 -28.69
C PRO A 398 8.57 -1.40 -28.85
N PHE A 399 8.42 -2.23 -27.83
CA PHE A 399 7.57 -3.44 -27.90
C PHE A 399 6.09 -3.11 -28.13
N LEU A 400 5.59 -2.07 -27.46
CA LEU A 400 4.18 -1.70 -27.51
C LEU A 400 3.81 -1.01 -28.83
N LEU A 401 4.71 -0.22 -29.41
CA LEU A 401 4.43 0.56 -30.61
C LEU A 401 4.87 -0.12 -31.92
N THR A 402 5.70 -1.18 -31.86
CA THR A 402 6.06 -1.98 -33.04
C THR A 402 5.44 -3.38 -33.01
N SER A 403 5.87 -4.28 -32.11
CA SER A 403 5.46 -5.70 -32.10
C SER A 403 4.01 -5.92 -31.66
N LEU A 404 3.51 -5.14 -30.70
CA LEU A 404 2.15 -5.26 -30.15
C LEU A 404 1.20 -4.18 -30.68
N ARG A 405 1.54 -3.59 -31.83
CA ARG A 405 0.81 -2.47 -32.40
C ARG A 405 -0.66 -2.85 -32.65
N GLY A 406 -1.56 -2.21 -31.91
CA GLY A 406 -2.98 -2.52 -31.86
C GLY A 406 -3.62 -2.04 -30.55
N PRO A 407 -4.87 -2.44 -30.24
CA PRO A 407 -5.54 -2.07 -29.00
C PRO A 407 -4.70 -2.40 -27.75
N TRP A 408 -4.08 -3.59 -27.73
CA TRP A 408 -3.19 -4.03 -26.66
C TRP A 408 -1.99 -3.09 -26.46
N GLY A 409 -1.25 -2.80 -27.54
CA GLY A 409 -0.09 -1.90 -27.49
C GLY A 409 -0.45 -0.52 -26.97
N TRP A 410 -1.52 0.10 -27.47
CA TRP A 410 -1.93 1.44 -27.06
C TRP A 410 -2.48 1.51 -25.63
N THR A 411 -3.30 0.54 -25.21
CA THR A 411 -3.82 0.50 -23.84
C THR A 411 -2.68 0.35 -22.83
N LEU A 412 -1.76 -0.59 -23.05
CA LEU A 412 -0.62 -0.77 -22.16
C LEU A 412 0.33 0.43 -22.22
N PHE A 413 0.54 1.02 -23.39
CA PHE A 413 1.37 2.22 -23.52
C PHE A 413 0.82 3.36 -22.67
N GLY A 414 -0.49 3.62 -22.74
CA GLY A 414 -1.16 4.64 -21.93
C GLY A 414 -1.10 4.34 -20.43
N VAL A 415 -1.34 3.08 -20.03
CA VAL A 415 -1.25 2.67 -18.61
C VAL A 415 0.17 2.84 -18.07
N ILE A 416 1.18 2.35 -18.79
CA ILE A 416 2.57 2.39 -18.33
C ILE A 416 3.09 3.82 -18.29
N TRP A 417 2.88 4.62 -19.35
CA TRP A 417 3.28 6.03 -19.33
C TRP A 417 2.50 6.85 -18.29
N GLY A 418 1.22 6.55 -18.06
CA GLY A 418 0.42 7.17 -17.01
C GLY A 418 0.96 6.87 -15.61
N LEU A 419 1.21 5.59 -15.31
CA LEU A 419 1.76 5.14 -14.02
C LEU A 419 3.19 5.65 -13.80
N CYS A 420 4.06 5.56 -14.80
CA CYS A 420 5.42 6.07 -14.72
C CYS A 420 5.46 7.59 -14.64
N GLY A 421 4.59 8.30 -15.37
CA GLY A 421 4.45 9.76 -15.27
C GLY A 421 4.02 10.18 -13.86
N ALA A 422 2.98 9.55 -13.32
CA ALA A 422 2.54 9.77 -11.94
C ALA A 422 3.64 9.43 -10.92
N GLY A 423 4.36 8.33 -11.12
CA GLY A 423 5.49 7.91 -10.29
C GLY A 423 6.66 8.91 -10.33
N ALA A 424 7.02 9.41 -11.52
CA ALA A 424 8.06 10.42 -11.69
C ALA A 424 7.69 11.72 -10.97
N VAL A 425 6.45 12.20 -11.14
CA VAL A 425 5.93 13.38 -10.43
C VAL A 425 5.94 13.14 -8.91
N PHE A 426 5.46 11.99 -8.45
CA PHE A 426 5.49 11.62 -7.03
C PHE A 426 6.92 11.66 -6.47
N GLN A 427 7.91 11.22 -7.24
CA GLN A 427 9.30 11.20 -6.82
C GLN A 427 9.89 12.62 -6.67
N LEU A 428 9.51 13.56 -7.54
CA LEU A 428 9.94 14.96 -7.45
C LEU A 428 9.41 15.66 -6.18
N PHE A 429 8.20 15.33 -5.74
CA PHE A 429 7.57 15.96 -4.57
C PHE A 429 7.82 15.20 -3.25
N PHE A 430 7.73 13.88 -3.26
CA PHE A 430 7.63 13.04 -2.05
C PHE A 430 8.67 11.92 -1.94
N GLY A 431 9.50 11.72 -2.97
CA GLY A 431 10.31 10.51 -3.17
C GLY A 431 11.25 10.13 -2.03
N GLU A 432 11.87 11.10 -1.35
CA GLU A 432 12.83 10.80 -0.28
C GLU A 432 12.21 10.18 0.96
N ARG A 433 10.93 10.50 1.22
CA ARG A 433 10.20 10.02 2.38
C ARG A 433 9.68 8.59 2.19
N TYR A 434 9.51 8.14 0.93
CA TYR A 434 8.82 6.90 0.59
C TYR A 434 9.63 5.98 -0.33
N ARG A 435 10.93 5.83 -0.08
CA ARG A 435 11.87 5.04 -0.93
C ARG A 435 11.41 3.60 -1.20
N LEU A 436 10.88 2.92 -0.17
CA LEU A 436 10.38 1.54 -0.33
C LEU A 436 9.15 1.50 -1.23
N THR A 437 8.23 2.46 -1.07
CA THR A 437 7.04 2.59 -1.92
C THR A 437 7.43 2.80 -3.38
N SER A 438 8.39 3.69 -3.66
CA SER A 438 8.90 3.89 -5.02
C SER A 438 9.53 2.61 -5.57
N THR A 439 10.29 1.87 -4.76
CA THR A 439 10.89 0.59 -5.18
C THR A 439 9.84 -0.44 -5.56
N VAL A 440 8.82 -0.61 -4.71
CA VAL A 440 7.70 -1.54 -4.99
C VAL A 440 6.97 -1.10 -6.26
N ALA A 441 6.76 0.20 -6.46
CA ALA A 441 6.15 0.73 -7.68
C ALA A 441 7.01 0.45 -8.93
N TYR A 442 8.34 0.60 -8.86
CA TYR A 442 9.24 0.26 -9.97
C TYR A 442 9.10 -1.20 -10.37
N LEU A 443 9.11 -2.11 -9.40
CA LEU A 443 8.98 -3.55 -9.67
C LEU A 443 7.59 -3.89 -10.20
N PHE A 444 6.54 -3.33 -9.60
CA PHE A 444 5.17 -3.55 -10.04
C PHE A 444 4.98 -3.11 -11.50
N VAL A 445 5.30 -1.86 -11.83
CA VAL A 445 5.16 -1.35 -13.20
C VAL A 445 6.12 -2.07 -14.16
N GLY A 446 7.34 -2.36 -13.71
CA GLY A 446 8.35 -3.08 -14.49
C GLY A 446 7.94 -4.47 -14.93
N TRP A 447 7.08 -5.17 -14.17
CA TRP A 447 6.57 -6.50 -14.50
C TRP A 447 5.18 -6.51 -15.16
N LEU A 448 4.56 -5.35 -15.43
CA LEU A 448 3.26 -5.30 -16.11
C LEU A 448 3.28 -5.90 -17.51
N ILE A 449 4.43 -6.05 -18.16
CA ILE A 449 4.57 -6.73 -19.45
C ILE A 449 4.06 -8.17 -19.41
N VAL A 450 4.04 -8.82 -18.23
CA VAL A 450 3.48 -10.18 -18.06
C VAL A 450 1.99 -10.22 -18.40
N VAL A 451 1.26 -9.10 -18.27
CA VAL A 451 -0.12 -8.98 -18.74
C VAL A 451 -0.21 -9.06 -20.27
N ALA A 452 0.86 -8.76 -20.99
CA ALA A 452 0.93 -8.96 -22.44
C ALA A 452 1.65 -10.25 -22.83
N LEU A 453 1.81 -11.23 -21.93
CA LEU A 453 2.67 -12.39 -22.21
C LEU A 453 2.25 -13.16 -23.47
N GLU A 454 0.96 -13.46 -23.63
CA GLU A 454 0.45 -14.18 -24.80
C GLU A 454 0.66 -13.40 -26.12
N PRO A 455 0.22 -12.14 -26.26
CA PRO A 455 0.48 -11.41 -27.50
C PRO A 455 1.98 -11.14 -27.70
N LEU A 456 2.78 -11.00 -26.64
CA LEU A 456 4.23 -10.81 -26.73
C LEU A 456 4.93 -12.07 -27.24
N THR A 457 4.55 -13.25 -26.77
CA THR A 457 5.14 -14.52 -27.24
C THR A 457 4.73 -14.87 -28.66
N ALA A 458 3.58 -14.38 -29.12
CA ALA A 458 3.15 -14.51 -30.51
C ALA A 458 3.91 -13.56 -31.45
N SER A 459 4.24 -12.34 -31.00
CA SER A 459 4.80 -11.29 -31.86
C SER A 459 6.33 -11.11 -31.77
N VAL A 460 6.98 -11.57 -30.70
CA VAL A 460 8.42 -11.36 -30.46
C VAL A 460 9.17 -12.69 -30.53
N PRO A 461 10.26 -12.80 -31.31
CA PRO A 461 11.07 -14.00 -31.36
C PRO A 461 11.61 -14.41 -29.98
N HIS A 462 11.78 -15.71 -29.74
CA HIS A 462 12.21 -16.25 -28.44
C HIS A 462 13.50 -15.64 -27.89
N GLY A 463 14.47 -15.29 -28.74
CA GLY A 463 15.69 -14.62 -28.29
C GLY A 463 15.42 -13.26 -27.64
N GLY A 464 14.48 -12.48 -28.18
CA GLY A 464 14.04 -11.22 -27.60
C GLY A 464 13.32 -11.40 -26.27
N LEU A 465 12.50 -12.46 -26.14
CA LEU A 465 11.83 -12.81 -24.89
C LEU A 465 12.81 -13.22 -23.78
N TRP A 466 13.83 -14.02 -24.10
CA TRP A 466 14.85 -14.41 -23.14
C TRP A 466 15.68 -13.22 -22.65
N LEU A 467 16.00 -12.28 -23.56
CA LEU A 467 16.67 -11.04 -23.19
C LEU A 467 15.77 -10.14 -22.33
N LEU A 468 14.48 -10.03 -22.63
CA LEU A 468 13.51 -9.33 -21.77
C LEU A 468 13.45 -9.94 -20.37
N LEU A 469 13.32 -11.27 -20.28
CA LEU A 469 13.29 -11.97 -19.00
C LEU A 469 14.59 -11.76 -18.22
N ALA A 470 15.74 -11.95 -18.87
CA ALA A 470 17.04 -11.71 -18.26
C ALA A 470 17.18 -10.26 -17.78
N GLY A 471 16.71 -9.29 -18.56
CA GLY A 471 16.70 -7.89 -18.19
C GLY A 471 15.81 -7.59 -16.97
N GLY A 472 14.59 -8.11 -16.95
CA GLY A 472 13.67 -7.99 -15.82
C GLY A 472 14.21 -8.65 -14.54
N LEU A 473 14.87 -9.80 -14.66
CA LEU A 473 15.55 -10.47 -13.55
C LEU A 473 16.75 -9.67 -13.05
N CYS A 474 17.56 -9.09 -13.94
CA CYS A 474 18.67 -8.19 -13.56
C CYS A 474 18.16 -7.01 -12.73
N TYR A 475 17.10 -6.32 -13.18
CA TYR A 475 16.50 -5.24 -12.41
C TYR A 475 15.94 -5.73 -11.07
N THR A 476 15.28 -6.88 -11.03
CA THR A 476 14.67 -7.42 -9.80
C THR A 476 15.72 -7.83 -8.78
N PHE A 477 16.75 -8.59 -9.19
CA PHE A 477 17.83 -9.01 -8.29
C PHE A 477 18.70 -7.85 -7.86
N GLY A 478 18.90 -6.85 -8.72
CA GLY A 478 19.59 -5.64 -8.36
C GLY A 478 18.96 -4.95 -7.13
N VAL A 479 17.63 -4.96 -6.99
CA VAL A 479 16.93 -4.29 -5.88
C VAL A 479 17.35 -4.85 -4.53
N VAL A 480 17.74 -6.12 -4.47
CA VAL A 480 18.29 -6.75 -3.27
C VAL A 480 19.56 -6.03 -2.82
N PHE A 481 20.49 -5.77 -3.73
CA PHE A 481 21.73 -5.04 -3.45
C PHE A 481 21.47 -3.55 -3.16
N TYR A 482 20.49 -2.93 -3.83
CA TYR A 482 20.10 -1.55 -3.53
C TYR A 482 19.67 -1.37 -2.05
N HIS A 483 18.91 -2.33 -1.49
CA HIS A 483 18.47 -2.31 -0.09
C HIS A 483 19.51 -2.88 0.91
N TRP A 484 20.60 -3.48 0.43
CA TRP A 484 21.60 -4.11 1.29
C TRP A 484 22.63 -3.10 1.83
N HIS A 485 22.17 -2.11 2.61
CA HIS A 485 23.00 -1.00 3.12
C HIS A 485 24.24 -1.39 3.93
N ARG A 486 24.30 -2.63 4.46
CA ARG A 486 25.44 -3.17 5.20
C ARG A 486 26.60 -3.62 4.31
N LEU A 487 26.33 -3.95 3.04
CA LEU A 487 27.34 -4.42 2.10
C LEU A 487 28.11 -3.22 1.54
N ARG A 488 29.45 -3.26 1.53
CA ARG A 488 30.25 -2.21 0.88
C ARG A 488 30.02 -2.24 -0.63
N PHE A 489 29.96 -1.08 -1.28
CA PHE A 489 29.68 -0.96 -2.73
C PHE A 489 28.32 -1.49 -3.19
N HIS A 490 27.36 -1.74 -2.28
CA HIS A 490 26.05 -2.28 -2.62
C HIS A 490 25.31 -1.46 -3.72
N HIS A 491 25.47 -0.14 -3.71
CA HIS A 491 24.87 0.76 -4.69
C HIS A 491 25.54 0.68 -6.07
N ALA A 492 26.87 0.52 -6.11
CA ALA A 492 27.60 0.28 -7.36
C ALA A 492 27.28 -1.12 -7.95
N VAL A 493 27.07 -2.14 -7.10
CA VAL A 493 26.59 -3.44 -7.55
C VAL A 493 25.18 -3.32 -8.13
N TRP A 494 24.28 -2.58 -7.48
CA TRP A 494 22.98 -2.22 -8.05
C TRP A 494 23.11 -1.57 -9.43
N HIS A 495 24.01 -0.58 -9.59
CA HIS A 495 24.28 0.07 -10.87
C HIS A 495 24.73 -0.93 -11.94
N ALA A 496 25.58 -1.90 -11.60
CA ALA A 496 25.99 -2.95 -12.53
C ALA A 496 24.80 -3.80 -13.00
N PHE A 497 23.86 -4.14 -12.10
CA PHE A 497 22.62 -4.82 -12.48
C PHE A 497 21.71 -3.96 -13.37
N VAL A 498 21.65 -2.65 -13.12
CA VAL A 498 20.89 -1.71 -13.97
C VAL A 498 21.49 -1.64 -15.39
N VAL A 499 22.82 -1.58 -15.50
CA VAL A 499 23.53 -1.64 -16.80
C VAL A 499 23.32 -2.97 -17.49
N GLY A 500 23.40 -4.09 -16.77
CA GLY A 500 23.11 -5.42 -17.32
C GLY A 500 21.67 -5.51 -17.83
N GLY A 501 20.70 -5.08 -17.02
CA GLY A 501 19.28 -5.05 -17.39
C GLY A 501 19.02 -4.19 -18.63
N SER A 502 19.57 -2.98 -18.66
CA SER A 502 19.50 -2.06 -19.80
C SER A 502 20.10 -2.67 -21.07
N THR A 503 21.26 -3.32 -20.95
CA THR A 503 21.93 -3.97 -22.07
C THR A 503 21.06 -5.07 -22.68
N CYS A 504 20.45 -5.91 -21.84
CA CYS A 504 19.52 -6.93 -22.32
C CYS A 504 18.34 -6.32 -23.08
N HIS A 505 17.76 -5.21 -22.60
CA HIS A 505 16.64 -4.54 -23.28
C HIS A 505 17.08 -3.89 -24.60
N VAL A 506 18.24 -3.22 -24.63
CA VAL A 506 18.81 -2.65 -25.87
C VAL A 506 19.06 -3.73 -26.91
N LEU A 507 19.64 -4.87 -26.51
CA LEU A 507 19.86 -6.00 -27.41
C LEU A 507 18.55 -6.64 -27.87
N ALA A 508 17.55 -6.77 -27.00
CA ALA A 508 16.24 -7.28 -27.36
C ALA A 508 15.61 -6.42 -28.48
N VAL A 509 15.62 -5.09 -28.29
CA VAL A 509 15.08 -4.13 -29.26
C VAL A 509 15.88 -4.13 -30.56
N LEU A 510 17.22 -4.05 -30.46
CA LEU A 510 18.08 -3.92 -31.64
C LEU A 510 18.14 -5.19 -32.50
N LEU A 511 18.08 -6.37 -31.88
CA LEU A 511 18.25 -7.64 -32.58
C LEU A 511 16.93 -8.29 -33.00
N PHE A 512 15.83 -8.04 -32.28
CA PHE A 512 14.58 -8.80 -32.46
C PHE A 512 13.34 -7.96 -32.80
N LEU A 513 13.42 -6.63 -32.71
CA LEU A 513 12.27 -5.75 -33.01
C LEU A 513 12.39 -5.02 -34.35
N LEU A 514 13.50 -5.18 -35.08
CA LEU A 514 13.61 -4.65 -36.44
C LEU A 514 13.06 -5.68 -37.44
N PRO A 515 12.45 -5.22 -38.56
CA PRO A 515 12.01 -6.12 -39.61
C PRO A 515 13.17 -6.99 -40.12
N SER A 516 12.95 -8.29 -40.21
CA SER A 516 13.87 -9.22 -40.88
C SER A 516 13.87 -8.92 -42.38
N HIS A 517 15.04 -8.81 -43.00
CA HIS A 517 15.16 -8.78 -44.46
C HIS A 517 14.54 -10.08 -45.00
N ALA A 518 13.53 -9.95 -45.86
CA ALA A 518 13.04 -11.03 -46.71
C ALA A 518 14.06 -11.37 -47.78
#